data_AF-A0A3D1XN16-F1
#
_entry.id   AF-A0A3D1XN16-F1
#
_cell.length_a   1.000
_cell.length_b   1.000
_cell.length_c   1.000
_cell.angle_alpha   90.00
_cell.angle_beta   90.00
_cell.angle_gamma   90.00
#
_symmetry.space_group_name_H-M   'P 1'
#
loop_
_entity.id
_entity.type
_entity.pdbx_description
1 polymer ?
#
loop_
_entity_poly.entity_id
_entity_poly.type
_entity_poly.pdbx_seq_one_letter_code
_entity_poly.pdbx_strand_id
1 'polypeptide(L)'
;ENILKYLDKKHKSNFRRKLQLAYEQPTYEAAKKKLNLIKRELAILNQSAVRSLEEVMEETLTLHHLGMFPKLGVSFKTTNCIENIMRQVGIYTDRVSYWKNSDQRQRWVGTALQEIE
;
A
#
# COMPACT_ATOMS: atom_id res chain seq x y z
N GLU A 1 -3.68 9.08 -1.33
CA GLU A 1 -4.92 8.80 -2.08
C GLU A 1 -4.69 7.68 -3.10
N ASN A 2 -5.74 7.04 -3.65
CA ASN A 2 -5.56 5.94 -4.61
C ASN A 2 -5.82 6.44 -6.03
N ILE A 3 -4.79 6.41 -6.89
CA ILE A 3 -4.80 6.83 -8.31
C ILE A 3 -6.05 6.31 -9.06
N LEU A 4 -6.47 5.06 -8.77
CA LEU A 4 -7.60 4.42 -9.42
C LEU A 4 -8.97 5.03 -9.04
N LYS A 5 -9.05 5.90 -8.03
CA LYS A 5 -10.31 6.56 -7.66
C LYS A 5 -10.74 7.61 -8.69
N TYR A 6 -9.77 8.25 -9.35
CA TYR A 6 -10.00 9.33 -10.32
C TYR A 6 -10.31 8.82 -11.74
N LEU A 7 -10.21 7.51 -11.98
CA LEU A 7 -10.43 6.91 -13.29
C LEU A 7 -11.83 6.30 -13.41
N ASP A 8 -12.38 6.27 -14.62
CA ASP A 8 -13.61 5.52 -14.90
C ASP A 8 -13.41 4.02 -14.74
N LYS A 9 -14.48 3.29 -14.38
CA LYS A 9 -14.46 1.83 -14.17
C LYS A 9 -13.81 1.07 -15.34
N LYS A 10 -14.00 1.52 -16.58
CA LYS A 10 -13.41 0.95 -17.80
C LYS A 10 -11.88 1.00 -17.79
N HIS A 11 -11.31 2.09 -17.27
CA HIS A 11 -9.85 2.32 -17.25
C HIS A 11 -9.18 1.75 -15.99
N LYS A 12 -9.90 1.61 -14.88
CA LYS A 12 -9.33 1.12 -13.60
C LYS A 12 -8.58 -0.21 -13.73
N SER A 13 -9.17 -1.19 -14.41
CA SER A 13 -8.55 -2.52 -14.55
C SER A 13 -7.25 -2.47 -15.35
N ASN A 14 -7.25 -1.74 -16.47
CA ASN A 14 -6.07 -1.58 -17.32
C ASN A 14 -4.93 -0.85 -16.59
N PHE A 15 -5.23 0.29 -15.96
CA PHE A 15 -4.22 1.06 -15.21
C PHE A 15 -3.72 0.32 -13.97
N ARG A 16 -4.56 -0.45 -13.29
CA ARG A 16 -4.10 -1.33 -12.19
C ARG A 16 -3.03 -2.29 -12.68
N ARG A 17 -3.26 -2.98 -13.81
CA ARG A 17 -2.28 -3.91 -14.38
C ARG A 17 -1.00 -3.19 -14.83
N LYS A 18 -1.11 -2.03 -15.47
CA LYS A 18 0.05 -1.22 -15.87
C LYS A 18 0.89 -0.78 -14.68
N LEU A 19 0.26 -0.27 -13.64
CA LEU A 19 0.93 0.14 -12.40
C LEU A 19 1.64 -1.05 -11.74
N GLN A 20 0.97 -2.20 -11.64
CA GLN A 20 1.57 -3.41 -11.09
C GLN A 20 2.83 -3.84 -11.86
N LEU A 21 2.77 -3.86 -13.19
CA LEU A 21 3.91 -4.21 -14.05
C LEU A 21 5.06 -3.18 -13.98
N ALA A 22 4.73 -1.92 -13.71
CA ALA A 22 5.73 -0.87 -13.51
C ALA A 22 6.45 -1.06 -12.17
N TYR A 23 5.71 -1.39 -11.11
CA TYR A 23 6.31 -1.70 -9.82
C TYR A 23 7.08 -3.03 -9.84
N GLU A 24 6.71 -4.00 -10.66
CA GLU A 24 7.43 -5.28 -10.78
C GLU A 24 8.80 -5.21 -11.48
N GLN A 25 9.26 -4.02 -11.86
CA GLN A 25 10.58 -3.90 -12.48
C GLN A 25 11.71 -4.14 -11.49
N PRO A 26 12.81 -4.80 -11.90
CA PRO A 26 13.89 -5.17 -10.99
C PRO A 26 14.73 -3.96 -10.54
N THR A 27 14.74 -2.88 -11.31
CA THR A 27 15.61 -1.71 -11.08
C THR A 27 14.77 -0.43 -10.96
N TYR A 28 15.23 0.50 -10.13
CA TYR A 28 14.64 1.83 -9.97
C TYR A 28 14.44 2.54 -11.32
N GLU A 29 15.45 2.55 -12.19
CA GLU A 29 15.37 3.27 -13.47
C GLU A 29 14.29 2.69 -14.39
N ALA A 30 14.21 1.36 -14.49
CA ALA A 30 13.17 0.70 -15.27
C ALA A 30 11.77 0.96 -14.71
N ALA A 31 11.61 0.92 -13.39
CA ALA A 31 10.35 1.23 -12.71
C ALA A 31 9.94 2.70 -12.98
N LYS A 32 10.86 3.65 -12.75
CA LYS A 32 10.64 5.09 -12.98
C LYS A 32 10.31 5.39 -14.44
N LYS A 33 10.97 4.74 -15.40
CA LYS A 33 10.68 4.89 -16.82
C LYS A 33 9.26 4.42 -17.17
N LYS A 34 8.83 3.26 -16.64
CA LYS A 34 7.45 2.78 -16.85
C LYS A 34 6.40 3.67 -16.16
N LEU A 35 6.65 4.12 -14.94
CA LEU A 35 5.73 5.03 -14.23
C LEU A 35 5.61 6.38 -14.96
N ASN A 36 6.69 6.90 -15.53
CA ASN A 36 6.64 8.11 -16.37
C ASN A 36 5.83 7.92 -17.66
N LEU A 37 5.83 6.72 -18.26
CA LEU A 37 4.95 6.43 -19.40
C LEU A 37 3.48 6.41 -18.96
N ILE A 38 3.18 5.75 -17.84
CA ILE A 38 1.83 5.72 -17.25
C ILE A 38 1.35 7.14 -16.92
N LYS A 39 2.24 7.99 -16.38
CA LYS A 39 1.97 9.40 -16.10
C LYS A 39 1.52 10.16 -17.36
N ARG A 40 2.19 9.96 -18.50
CA ARG A 40 1.82 10.59 -19.77
C ARG A 40 0.45 10.13 -20.25
N GLU A 41 0.14 8.84 -20.10
CA GLU A 41 -1.18 8.30 -20.44
C GLU A 41 -2.27 8.84 -19.49
N LEU A 42 -1.99 8.93 -18.18
CA LEU A 42 -2.91 9.51 -17.20
C LEU A 42 -3.17 10.98 -17.47
N ALA A 43 -2.19 11.73 -17.95
CA ALA A 43 -2.34 13.16 -18.23
C ALA A 43 -3.40 13.46 -19.31
N ILE A 44 -3.65 12.51 -20.21
CA ILE A 44 -4.70 12.61 -21.23
C ILE A 44 -6.09 12.36 -20.62
N LEU A 45 -6.16 11.55 -19.57
CA LEU A 45 -7.43 11.11 -18.97
C LEU A 45 -7.86 11.96 -17.77
N ASN A 46 -6.95 12.20 -16.82
CA ASN A 46 -7.26 12.88 -15.57
C ASN A 46 -6.00 13.44 -14.88
N GLN A 47 -5.94 14.77 -14.73
CA GLN A 47 -4.82 15.45 -14.07
C GLN A 47 -4.72 15.19 -12.56
N SER A 48 -5.83 14.94 -11.88
CA SER A 48 -5.81 14.55 -10.46
C SER A 48 -5.18 13.17 -10.27
N ALA A 49 -5.40 12.24 -11.21
CA ALA A 49 -4.73 10.93 -11.20
C ALA A 49 -3.21 11.07 -11.39
N VAL A 50 -2.76 12.02 -12.21
CA VAL A 50 -1.34 12.35 -12.39
C VAL A 50 -0.72 12.86 -11.10
N ARG A 51 -1.35 13.86 -10.46
CA ARG A 51 -0.84 14.43 -9.20
C ARG A 51 -0.75 13.36 -8.11
N SER A 52 -1.78 12.54 -7.97
CA SER A 52 -1.79 11.42 -7.02
C SER A 52 -0.69 10.38 -7.33
N LEU A 53 -0.36 10.15 -8.60
CA LEU A 53 0.76 9.28 -8.97
C LEU A 53 2.11 9.92 -8.62
N GLU A 54 2.30 11.21 -8.88
CA GLU A 54 3.54 11.93 -8.57
C GLU A 54 3.86 11.94 -7.08
N GLU A 55 2.85 12.19 -6.23
CA GLU A 55 2.99 12.17 -4.77
C GLU A 55 3.51 10.81 -4.27
N VAL A 56 2.97 9.72 -4.80
CA VAL A 56 3.24 8.37 -4.32
C VAL A 56 4.47 7.74 -5.00
N MET A 57 4.90 8.26 -6.15
CA MET A 57 5.95 7.65 -6.97
C MET A 57 7.31 7.60 -6.26
N GLU A 58 7.78 8.70 -5.67
CA GLU A 58 9.09 8.68 -5.00
C GLU A 58 9.05 7.83 -3.73
N GLU A 59 7.97 7.90 -2.94
CA GLU A 59 7.80 7.06 -1.74
C GLU A 59 7.84 5.57 -2.10
N THR A 60 7.09 5.13 -3.12
CA THR A 60 7.00 3.72 -3.52
C THR A 60 8.26 3.19 -4.22
N LEU A 61 9.04 4.06 -4.86
CA LEU A 61 10.31 3.69 -5.48
C LEU A 61 11.47 3.58 -4.47
N THR A 62 11.28 4.03 -3.23
CA THR A 62 12.30 3.89 -2.16
C THR A 62 12.77 2.44 -2.00
N LEU A 63 11.86 1.46 -2.10
CA LEU A 63 12.23 0.03 -2.02
C LEU A 63 13.14 -0.43 -3.17
N HIS A 64 13.00 0.17 -4.35
CA HIS A 64 13.89 -0.10 -5.49
C HIS A 64 15.24 0.57 -5.30
N HIS A 65 15.27 1.77 -4.73
CA HIS A 65 16.51 2.49 -4.44
C HIS A 65 17.38 1.73 -3.41
N LEU A 66 16.74 1.14 -2.41
CA LEU A 66 17.40 0.33 -1.39
C LEU A 66 17.80 -1.08 -1.88
N GLY A 67 17.44 -1.47 -3.12
CA GLY A 67 17.68 -2.82 -3.63
C GLY A 67 16.89 -3.92 -2.88
N MET A 68 15.92 -3.53 -2.05
CA MET A 68 15.16 -4.42 -1.17
C MET A 68 13.91 -4.97 -1.86
N PHE A 69 13.54 -4.44 -3.03
CA PHE A 69 12.34 -4.83 -3.74
C PHE A 69 12.22 -6.34 -4.04
N PRO A 70 13.29 -7.07 -4.43
CA PRO A 70 13.19 -8.52 -4.61
C PRO A 70 12.87 -9.29 -3.32
N LYS A 71 13.27 -8.75 -2.15
CA LYS A 71 13.08 -9.40 -0.84
C LYS A 71 11.77 -9.02 -0.18
N LEU A 72 11.43 -7.73 -0.21
CA LEU A 72 10.29 -7.16 0.53
C LEU A 72 9.16 -6.66 -0.37
N GLY A 73 9.37 -6.60 -1.68
CA GLY A 73 8.39 -6.07 -2.62
C GLY A 73 7.09 -6.86 -2.64
N VAL A 74 7.12 -8.19 -2.45
CA VAL A 74 5.89 -8.99 -2.35
C VAL A 74 5.10 -8.63 -1.10
N SER A 75 5.76 -8.57 0.05
CA SER A 75 5.12 -8.24 1.34
C SER A 75 4.58 -6.81 1.35
N PHE A 76 5.38 -5.82 0.94
CA PHE A 76 5.01 -4.41 0.97
C PHE A 76 4.11 -3.94 -0.18
N LYS A 77 3.89 -4.75 -1.23
CA LYS A 77 2.84 -4.47 -2.23
C LYS A 77 1.43 -4.63 -1.67
N THR A 78 1.30 -5.35 -0.55
CA THR A 78 0.01 -5.69 0.04
C THR A 78 -0.07 -5.17 1.46
N THR A 79 -1.29 -5.00 1.94
CA THR A 79 -1.57 -4.72 3.35
C THR A 79 -1.69 -6.02 4.17
N ASN A 80 -1.43 -7.19 3.58
CA ASN A 80 -1.64 -8.50 4.23
C ASN A 80 -0.88 -8.63 5.56
N CYS A 81 0.35 -8.14 5.66
CA CYS A 81 1.13 -8.22 6.90
C CYS A 81 0.45 -7.46 8.05
N ILE A 82 -0.02 -6.23 7.80
CA ILE A 82 -0.71 -5.43 8.82
C ILE A 82 -2.13 -5.94 9.07
N GLU A 83 -2.85 -6.38 8.04
CA GLU A 83 -4.20 -6.93 8.16
C GLU A 83 -4.20 -8.22 8.97
N ASN A 84 -3.19 -9.08 8.76
CA ASN A 84 -3.06 -10.32 9.51
C ASN A 84 -2.81 -10.07 11.01
N ILE A 85 -1.91 -9.15 11.36
CA ILE A 85 -1.66 -8.77 12.76
C ILE A 85 -2.93 -8.16 13.38
N MET A 86 -3.58 -7.23 12.67
CA MET A 86 -4.82 -6.60 13.17
C MET A 86 -5.95 -7.61 13.37
N ARG A 87 -6.09 -8.59 12.46
CA ARG A 87 -7.06 -9.67 12.61
C ARG A 87 -6.78 -10.51 13.86
N GLN A 88 -5.52 -10.83 14.11
CA GLN A 88 -5.14 -11.62 15.29
C GLN A 88 -5.37 -10.83 16.60
N VAL A 89 -5.04 -9.53 16.63
CA VAL A 89 -5.36 -8.67 17.77
C VAL A 89 -6.88 -8.64 18.02
N GLY A 90 -7.68 -8.56 16.94
CA GLY A 90 -9.14 -8.62 17.00
C GLY A 90 -9.71 -9.84 17.72
N ILE A 91 -9.07 -11.01 17.61
CA ILE A 91 -9.48 -12.23 18.34
C ILE A 91 -9.59 -11.98 19.86
N TYR A 92 -8.67 -11.18 20.40
CA TYR A 92 -8.59 -10.87 21.82
C TYR A 92 -9.41 -9.63 22.19
N THR A 93 -9.50 -8.64 21.30
CA THR A 93 -10.11 -7.33 21.62
C THR A 93 -11.57 -7.18 21.22
N ASP A 94 -12.06 -7.91 20.21
CA ASP A 94 -13.39 -7.67 19.61
C ASP A 94 -14.55 -8.02 20.54
N ARG A 95 -14.31 -8.86 21.56
CA ARG A 95 -15.30 -9.20 22.58
C ARG A 95 -15.40 -8.16 23.71
N VAL A 96 -14.45 -7.22 23.78
CA VAL A 96 -14.47 -6.16 24.78
C VAL A 96 -15.45 -5.07 24.35
N SER A 97 -16.67 -5.13 24.88
CA SER A 97 -17.75 -4.19 24.55
C SER A 97 -17.68 -2.88 25.33
N TYR A 98 -16.86 -2.79 26.39
CA TYR A 98 -16.75 -1.60 27.24
C TYR A 98 -15.30 -1.28 27.64
N TRP A 99 -14.78 -0.18 27.09
CA TRP A 99 -13.44 0.35 27.36
C TRP A 99 -13.52 1.51 28.36
N LYS A 100 -12.84 1.40 29.50
CA LYS A 100 -12.89 2.39 30.58
C LYS A 100 -11.96 3.58 30.34
N ASN A 101 -10.75 3.34 29.81
CA ASN A 101 -9.75 4.38 29.58
C ASN A 101 -8.72 3.95 28.51
N SER A 102 -7.76 4.81 28.20
CA SER A 102 -6.68 4.54 27.24
C SER A 102 -5.68 3.50 27.76
N ASP A 103 -5.36 3.53 29.05
CA ASP A 103 -4.46 2.57 29.71
C ASP A 103 -4.95 1.11 29.54
N GLN A 104 -6.25 0.87 29.77
CA GLN A 104 -6.86 -0.44 29.57
C GLN A 104 -6.70 -0.90 28.11
N ARG A 105 -6.91 -0.01 27.13
CA ARG A 105 -6.76 -0.35 25.70
C ARG A 105 -5.32 -0.73 25.35
N GLN A 106 -4.35 0.04 25.84
CA GLN A 106 -2.93 -0.24 25.60
C GLN A 106 -2.50 -1.58 26.19
N ARG A 107 -2.94 -1.91 27.41
CA ARG A 107 -2.66 -3.20 28.04
C ARG A 107 -3.26 -4.37 27.25
N TRP A 108 -4.52 -4.26 26.81
CA TRP A 108 -5.15 -5.31 25.99
C TRP A 108 -4.42 -5.54 24.66
N VAL A 109 -4.06 -4.46 23.95
CA VAL A 109 -3.32 -4.58 22.69
C VAL A 109 -1.91 -5.15 22.94
N GLY A 110 -1.21 -4.68 23.98
CA GLY A 110 0.12 -5.17 24.33
C GLY A 110 0.13 -6.66 24.68
N THR A 111 -0.79 -7.10 25.53
CA THR A 111 -0.94 -8.53 25.87
C THR A 111 -1.36 -9.37 24.68
N ALA A 112 -2.28 -8.88 23.83
CA ALA A 112 -2.66 -9.58 22.61
C ALA A 112 -1.47 -9.75 21.65
N LEU A 113 -0.65 -8.71 21.47
CA LEU A 113 0.56 -8.80 20.65
C LEU A 113 1.59 -9.77 21.23
N GLN A 114 1.77 -9.79 22.55
CA GLN A 114 2.66 -10.73 23.23
C GLN A 114 2.22 -12.20 23.07
N GLU A 115 0.91 -12.46 22.97
CA GLU A 115 0.37 -13.81 22.73
C GLU A 115 0.44 -14.22 21.24
N ILE A 116 0.56 -13.25 20.33
CA ILE A 116 0.68 -13.50 18.88
C ILE A 116 2.13 -13.82 18.47
N GLU A 117 3.11 -13.28 19.19
CA GLU A 117 4.55 -13.52 18.99
C GLU A 117 4.96 -14.98 19.26
#